data_AF-A0A6L3AA28-F1
#
_entry.id   AF-A0A6L3AA28-F1
#
_cell.length_a   1.000
_cell.length_b   1.000
_cell.length_c   1.000
_cell.angle_alpha   90.00
_cell.angle_beta   90.00
_cell.angle_gamma   90.00
#
_symmetry.space_group_name_H-M   'P 1'
#
loop_
_entity.id
_entity.type
_entity.pdbx_description
1 polymer ?
#
loop_
_entity_poly.entity_id
_entity_poly.type
_entity_poly.pdbx_seq_one_letter_code
_entity_poly.pdbx_strand_id
1 'polypeptide(L)' 'TILPEMIGLNIAVHDGRRHIPVFITENMVGHKLGEFAPTRTFRGHVSKSDRQSKVRR' A
#
# COMPACT_ATOMS: atom_id res chain seq x y z
N THR A 1 13.18 3.02 -6.71
CA THR A 1 12.49 2.71 -7.97
C THR A 1 12.45 1.20 -8.08
N ILE A 2 11.33 0.65 -8.52
CA ILE A 2 11.15 -0.81 -8.65
C ILE A 2 11.80 -1.26 -9.95
N LEU A 3 12.72 -2.20 -9.83
CA LEU A 3 13.45 -2.80 -10.95
C LEU A 3 12.71 -4.07 -11.43
N PRO A 4 12.83 -4.44 -12.72
CA PRO A 4 12.25 -5.69 -13.23
C PRO A 4 12.68 -6.94 -12.46
N GLU A 5 13.92 -6.97 -11.96
CA GLU A 5 14.46 -8.08 -11.16
C GLU A 5 13.72 -8.31 -9.83
N MET A 6 12.91 -7.34 -9.39
CA MET A 6 12.16 -7.42 -8.14
C MET A 6 10.78 -8.08 -8.30
N ILE A 7 10.36 -8.41 -9.52
CA ILE A 7 9.06 -9.04 -9.79
C ILE A 7 8.98 -10.41 -9.11
N GLY A 8 7.87 -10.67 -8.42
CA GLY A 8 7.64 -11.93 -7.70
C GLY A 8 8.25 -11.99 -6.30
N LEU A 9 8.96 -10.93 -5.86
CA LEU A 9 9.46 -10.82 -4.49
C LEU A 9 8.43 -10.16 -3.57
N ASN A 10 8.44 -10.59 -2.30
CA ASN A 10 7.76 -9.90 -1.21
C ASN A 10 8.77 -8.98 -0.50
N ILE A 11 8.63 -7.67 -0.72
CA ILE A 11 9.50 -6.68 -0.08
C ILE A 11 8.78 -6.06 1.11
N ALA A 12 9.43 -6.08 2.27
CA ALA A 12 8.93 -5.46 3.48
C ALA A 12 9.31 -3.97 3.49
N VAL A 13 8.37 -3.09 3.14
CA VAL A 13 8.58 -1.63 3.02
C VAL A 13 8.23 -0.95 4.34
N HIS A 14 9.15 -0.13 4.88
CA HIS A 14 8.92 0.58 6.14
C HIS A 14 8.04 1.83 5.95
N ASP A 15 6.90 1.90 6.64
CA ASP A 15 5.92 3.00 6.58
C ASP A 15 6.16 4.11 7.62
N GLY A 16 7.23 4.00 8.42
CA GLY A 16 7.55 4.90 9.54
C GLY A 16 7.16 4.35 10.91
N ARG A 17 6.37 3.27 10.96
CA ARG A 17 6.02 2.56 12.22
C ARG A 17 6.31 1.07 12.14
N ARG A 18 6.10 0.45 10.98
CA ARG A 18 6.23 -0.98 10.75
C ARG A 18 6.63 -1.28 9.31
N HIS A 19 7.05 -2.51 9.06
CA HIS A 19 7.27 -3.00 7.72
C HIS A 19 5.98 -3.63 7.17
N ILE A 20 5.52 -3.14 6.02
CA ILE A 20 4.38 -3.66 5.29
C ILE A 20 4.93 -4.56 4.16
N PRO A 21 4.56 -5.85 4.10
CA PRO A 21 4.94 -6.71 2.99
C PRO A 21 4.16 -6.32 1.73
N VAL A 22 4.89 -5.98 0.67
CA VAL A 22 4.35 -5.65 -0.65
C VAL A 22 4.84 -6.70 -1.64
N PHE A 23 3.90 -7.39 -2.29
CA PHE A 23 4.20 -8.30 -3.40
C PHE A 23 4.32 -7.51 -4.69
N ILE A 24 5.45 -7.65 -5.39
CA ILE A 24 5.77 -6.84 -6.57
C ILE A 24 5.28 -7.53 -7.83
N THR A 25 4.48 -6.80 -8.61
CA THR A 25 3.98 -7.20 -9.94
C THR A 25 4.63 -6.37 -11.05
N GLU A 26 4.56 -6.84 -12.30
CA GLU A 26 5.14 -6.17 -13.48
C GLU A 26 4.67 -4.72 -13.64
N ASN A 27 3.41 -4.44 -13.34
CA ASN A 27 2.82 -3.11 -13.45
C ASN A 27 3.41 -2.09 -12.46
N MET A 28 4.19 -2.54 -11.47
CA MET A 28 4.84 -1.67 -10.49
C MET A 28 6.24 -1.24 -10.94
N VAL A 29 6.81 -1.83 -11.99
CA VAL A 29 8.14 -1.46 -12.51
C VAL A 29 8.15 0.03 -12.90
N GLY A 30 9.20 0.74 -12.47
CA GLY A 30 9.32 2.19 -12.69
C GLY A 30 8.70 3.06 -11.58
N HIS A 31 7.80 2.54 -10.76
CA HIS A 31 7.26 3.25 -9.59
C HIS A 31 8.23 3.24 -8.40
N LYS A 32 7.95 4.04 -7.37
CA LYS A 32 8.70 4.00 -6.10
C LYS A 32 7.98 3.12 -5.07
N LEU A 33 8.74 2.35 -4.29
CA LEU A 33 8.21 1.50 -3.22
C LEU A 33 7.35 2.28 -2.20
N GLY A 34 7.68 3.55 -1.96
CA GLY A 34 6.93 4.42 -1.05
C GLY A 34 5.51 4.76 -1.51
N GLU A 35 5.18 4.62 -2.81
CA GLU A 35 3.81 4.81 -3.32
C GLU A 35 2.87 3.69 -2.84
N PHE A 36 3.42 2.52 -2.52
CA PHE A 36 2.68 1.34 -2.08
C PHE A 36 2.65 1.19 -0.54
N ALA A 37 3.30 2.09 0.20
CA ALA A 37 3.38 2.07 1.66
C ALA A 37 2.92 3.41 2.26
N PRO A 38 1.60 3.58 2.52
CA PRO A 38 1.07 4.85 3.04
C PRO A 38 1.54 5.09 4.48
N THR A 39 2.12 6.26 4.74
CA THR A 39 2.75 6.61 6.03
C THR A 39 1.78 7.24 7.04
N ARG A 40 0.66 7.82 6.57
CA ARG A 40 -0.36 8.46 7.43
C ARG A 40 -1.72 7.81 7.20
N THR A 41 -2.33 7.30 8.27
CA THR A 41 -3.71 6.82 8.23
C THR A 41 -4.67 8.03 8.21
N PHE A 42 -5.31 8.28 7.07
CA PHE A 42 -6.37 9.27 6.97
C PHE A 42 -7.60 8.78 7.74
N ARG A 43 -8.07 9.56 8.72
CA ARG A 43 -9.23 9.19 9.55
C ARG A 43 -10.57 9.74 9.05
N GLY A 44 -10.58 10.42 7.90
CA GLY A 44 -11.78 11.05 7.36
C GLY A 44 -12.27 12.23 8.21
N HIS A 45 -12.94 13.19 7.56
CA HIS A 45 -13.92 13.99 8.27
C HIS A 45 -15.21 13.14 8.32
N VAL A 46 -15.78 12.93 9.50
CA VAL A 46 -17.02 12.16 9.67
C VAL A 46 -18.21 12.94 9.10
N SER A 47 -18.38 12.92 7.78
CA SER A 47 -19.70 13.03 7.16
C SER A 47 -20.36 11.66 7.29
N LYS A 48 -21.53 11.60 7.92
CA LYS A 48 -22.28 10.36 8.16
C LYS A 48 -22.76 9.66 6.85
N SER A 49 -22.28 10.07 5.67
CA SER A 49 -22.77 9.65 4.36
C SER A 49 -22.01 8.51 3.69
N ASP A 50 -20.75 8.23 4.05
CA ASP A 50 -19.91 7.27 3.29
C ASP A 50 -19.63 5.95 4.02
N ARG A 51 -20.51 5.53 4.94
CA ARG A 51 -20.50 4.15 5.49
C ARG A 51 -21.30 3.19 4.61
N GLN A 52 -21.00 3.16 3.32
CA GLN A 52 -21.55 2.14 2.44
C GLN A 52 -20.48 1.53 1.54
N SER A 53 -19.75 0.55 2.09
CA SER A 53 -19.50 -0.73 1.41
C SER A 53 -18.57 -1.65 2.24
N LYS A 54 -19.12 -2.82 2.61
CA LYS A 54 -18.49 -4.16 2.55
C LYS A 54 -17.24 -4.44 3.44
N VAL A 55 -17.15 -5.46 4.30
CA VAL A 55 -17.96 -6.65 4.65
C VAL A 55 -17.64 -6.98 6.12
N ARG A 56 -18.65 -7.28 6.94
CA ARG A 56 -18.50 -8.03 8.20
C ARG A 56 -18.92 -9.47 7.94
N ARG A 57 -17.95 -10.37 7.81
CA ARG A 57 -17.92 -11.78 8.25
C ARG A 57 -16.73 -12.48 7.59
#